data_AF-A0A523VRR5-F1
#
_entry.id   AF-A0A523VRR5-F1
#
_cell.length_a   1.000
_cell.length_b   1.000
_cell.length_c   1.000
_cell.angle_alpha   90.00
_cell.angle_beta   90.00
_cell.angle_gamma   90.00
#
_symmetry.space_group_name_H-M   'P 1'
#
loop_
_entity.id
_entity.type
_entity.pdbx_description
1 polymer ?
#
loop_
_entity_poly.entity_id
_entity_poly.type
_entity_poly.pdbx_seq_one_letter_code
_entity_poly.pdbx_strand_id
1 'polypeptide(L)'
;MLDRHSHSKFWLAIAILAVLAIVSIVTAALVSSELNGTQVQLTNLERELATTQVELATGETELNATEGLVEYLEATLSNLQVNYARLTAGYGYVLRDPTYREMSDLLARDETSEREYIEEEYACIDFAADVKANAAKEGIRCAYVIIEYRGGGGHAIIAFDTTDAGMVFIEPQFDWEVELEIGRPYYQCVKPPPGRYMATPDDDDTITRFIVIW
;
A
#
# COMPACT_ATOMS: atom_id res chain seq x y z
N MET A 1 -64.53 -61.25 -59.44
CA MET A 1 -64.61 -61.69 -58.02
C MET A 1 -63.34 -61.18 -57.35
N LEU A 2 -63.31 -59.89 -57.02
CA LEU A 2 -62.13 -59.23 -56.47
C LEU A 2 -62.04 -59.52 -54.96
N ASP A 3 -60.84 -59.86 -54.55
CA ASP A 3 -60.51 -60.53 -53.30
C ASP A 3 -60.77 -59.65 -52.07
N ARG A 4 -61.88 -59.91 -51.39
CA ARG A 4 -62.31 -59.26 -50.13
C ARG A 4 -61.26 -59.43 -49.02
N HIS A 5 -60.33 -60.38 -49.17
CA HIS A 5 -59.26 -60.66 -48.22
C HIS A 5 -58.07 -59.67 -48.31
N SER A 6 -57.87 -59.01 -49.47
CA SER A 6 -56.80 -58.01 -49.70
C SER A 6 -57.12 -56.66 -49.04
N HIS A 7 -58.39 -56.24 -49.11
CA HIS A 7 -58.84 -54.96 -48.55
C HIS A 7 -58.74 -54.93 -47.01
N SER A 8 -59.04 -56.04 -46.33
CA SER A 8 -58.93 -56.15 -44.86
C SER A 8 -57.49 -55.99 -44.36
N LYS A 9 -56.50 -56.59 -45.03
CA LYS A 9 -55.07 -56.48 -44.67
C LYS A 9 -54.54 -55.06 -44.89
N PHE A 10 -55.03 -54.36 -45.91
CA PHE A 10 -54.70 -52.97 -46.19
C PHE A 10 -55.18 -52.01 -45.09
N TRP A 11 -56.44 -52.13 -44.66
CA TRP A 11 -56.97 -51.32 -43.55
C TRP A 11 -56.29 -51.63 -42.21
N LEU A 12 -55.89 -52.89 -41.99
CA LEU A 12 -55.12 -53.30 -40.81
C LEU A 12 -53.74 -52.64 -40.78
N ALA A 13 -53.02 -52.60 -41.91
CA ALA A 13 -51.72 -51.96 -42.02
C ALA A 13 -51.79 -50.44 -41.80
N ILE A 14 -52.83 -49.78 -42.34
CA ILE A 14 -53.08 -48.35 -42.08
C ILE A 14 -53.34 -48.09 -40.59
N ALA A 15 -54.15 -48.93 -39.94
CA ALA A 15 -54.41 -48.80 -38.51
C ALA A 15 -53.13 -48.95 -37.67
N ILE A 16 -52.26 -49.91 -37.99
CA ILE A 16 -50.97 -50.11 -37.31
C ILE A 16 -50.05 -48.90 -37.51
N LEU A 17 -49.95 -48.39 -38.75
CA LEU A 17 -49.16 -47.19 -39.05
C LEU A 17 -49.69 -45.95 -38.32
N ALA A 18 -51.02 -45.80 -38.24
CA ALA A 18 -51.63 -44.72 -37.48
C ALA A 18 -51.32 -44.81 -35.99
N VAL A 19 -51.37 -46.01 -35.39
CA VAL A 19 -51.00 -46.22 -33.99
C VAL A 19 -49.52 -45.92 -33.76
N LEU A 20 -48.62 -46.39 -34.63
CA LEU A 20 -47.19 -46.09 -34.53
C LEU A 20 -46.90 -44.60 -34.65
N ALA A 21 -47.58 -43.90 -35.57
CA ALA A 21 -47.47 -42.46 -35.71
C ALA A 21 -47.95 -41.73 -34.44
N ILE A 22 -49.08 -42.14 -33.85
CA ILE A 22 -49.59 -41.57 -32.60
C ILE A 22 -48.60 -41.80 -31.46
N VAL A 23 -48.09 -43.02 -31.29
CA VAL A 23 -47.09 -43.34 -30.26
C VAL A 23 -45.84 -42.48 -30.44
N SER A 24 -45.34 -42.34 -31.67
CA SER A 24 -44.18 -41.50 -31.98
C SER A 24 -44.43 -40.02 -31.69
N ILE A 25 -45.64 -39.51 -31.93
CA ILE A 25 -46.00 -38.12 -31.65
C ILE A 25 -46.07 -37.89 -30.13
N VAL A 26 -46.67 -38.84 -29.40
CA VAL A 26 -46.78 -38.76 -27.94
C VAL A 26 -45.42 -38.84 -27.27
N THR A 27 -44.53 -39.75 -27.69
CA THR A 27 -43.17 -39.84 -27.15
C THR A 27 -42.37 -38.57 -27.45
N ALA A 28 -42.46 -38.04 -28.68
CA ALA A 28 -41.81 -36.77 -29.03
C ALA A 28 -42.32 -35.60 -28.18
N ALA A 29 -43.64 -35.54 -27.91
CA ALA A 29 -44.23 -34.51 -27.06
C ALA A 29 -43.75 -34.60 -25.60
N LEU A 30 -43.65 -35.81 -25.04
CA LEU A 30 -43.13 -36.03 -23.69
C LEU A 30 -41.65 -35.61 -23.59
N VAL A 31 -40.82 -36.04 -24.54
CA VAL A 31 -39.40 -35.65 -24.59
C VAL A 31 -39.25 -34.14 -24.76
N SER A 32 -40.08 -33.50 -25.59
CA SER A 32 -40.06 -32.04 -25.75
C SER A 32 -40.45 -31.31 -24.47
N SER A 33 -41.38 -31.86 -23.68
CA SER A 33 -41.76 -31.28 -22.38
C SER A 33 -40.63 -31.39 -21.36
N GLU A 34 -39.97 -32.55 -21.29
CA GLU A 34 -38.79 -32.75 -20.42
C GLU A 34 -37.65 -31.80 -20.82
N LEU A 35 -37.35 -31.71 -22.11
CA LEU A 35 -36.30 -30.83 -22.64
C LEU A 35 -36.55 -29.36 -22.28
N ASN A 36 -37.79 -28.88 -22.47
CA ASN A 36 -38.18 -27.52 -22.08
C ASN A 36 -38.04 -27.31 -20.57
N GLY A 37 -38.41 -28.30 -19.75
CA GLY A 37 -38.22 -28.26 -18.30
C GLY A 37 -36.74 -28.13 -17.90
N THR A 38 -35.88 -28.95 -18.50
CA THR A 38 -34.42 -28.89 -18.26
C THR A 38 -33.82 -27.58 -18.74
N GLN A 39 -34.26 -27.03 -19.88
CA GLN A 39 -33.80 -25.75 -20.40
C GLN A 39 -34.11 -24.60 -19.40
N VAL A 40 -35.32 -24.59 -18.84
CA VAL A 40 -35.72 -23.60 -17.83
C VAL A 40 -34.87 -23.73 -16.57
N GLN A 41 -34.63 -24.96 -16.09
CA GLN A 41 -33.76 -25.19 -14.94
C GLN A 41 -32.32 -24.71 -15.20
N LEU A 42 -31.77 -24.99 -16.39
CA LEU A 42 -30.42 -24.58 -16.76
C LEU A 42 -30.29 -23.06 -16.78
N THR A 43 -31.24 -22.35 -17.41
CA THR A 43 -31.24 -20.88 -17.40
C THR A 43 -31.42 -20.28 -16.02
N ASN A 44 -32.14 -20.96 -15.11
CA ASN A 44 -32.26 -20.52 -13.72
C ASN A 44 -30.95 -20.71 -12.96
N LEU A 45 -30.29 -21.85 -13.14
CA LEU A 45 -29.01 -22.14 -12.50
C LEU A 45 -27.90 -21.22 -13.01
N GLU A 46 -27.88 -20.91 -14.30
CA GLU A 46 -26.94 -19.93 -14.90
C GLU A 46 -27.12 -18.54 -14.28
N ARG A 47 -28.37 -18.11 -14.04
CA ARG A 47 -28.67 -16.83 -13.39
C ARG A 47 -28.23 -16.84 -11.93
N GLU A 48 -28.51 -17.92 -11.21
CA GLU A 48 -28.11 -18.07 -9.82
C GLU A 48 -26.58 -18.06 -9.68
N LEU A 49 -25.88 -18.80 -10.56
CA LEU A 49 -24.42 -18.77 -10.63
C LEU A 49 -23.87 -17.37 -10.88
N ALA A 50 -24.45 -16.63 -11.83
CA ALA A 50 -24.03 -15.26 -12.11
C ALA A 50 -24.23 -14.34 -10.89
N THR A 51 -25.35 -14.46 -10.19
CA THR A 51 -25.61 -13.71 -8.95
C THR A 51 -24.58 -14.05 -7.88
N THR A 52 -24.35 -15.35 -7.60
CA THR A 52 -23.38 -15.78 -6.58
C THR A 52 -21.96 -15.33 -6.91
N GLN A 53 -21.57 -15.30 -8.19
CA GLN A 53 -20.26 -14.80 -8.60
C GLN A 53 -20.09 -13.30 -8.32
N VAL A 54 -21.14 -12.49 -8.52
CA VAL A 54 -21.12 -11.06 -8.21
C VAL A 54 -21.06 -10.82 -6.70
N GLU A 55 -21.84 -11.57 -5.93
CA GLU A 55 -21.81 -11.51 -4.46
C GLU A 55 -20.43 -11.87 -3.90
N LEU A 56 -19.79 -12.92 -4.44
CA LEU A 56 -18.45 -13.32 -4.05
C LEU A 56 -17.41 -12.21 -4.34
N ALA A 57 -17.41 -11.66 -5.54
CA ALA A 57 -16.46 -10.60 -5.92
C ALA A 57 -16.64 -9.33 -5.06
N THR A 58 -17.89 -9.02 -4.71
CA THR A 58 -18.20 -7.90 -3.81
C THR A 58 -17.66 -8.17 -2.41
N GLY A 59 -17.89 -9.38 -1.87
CA GLY A 59 -17.38 -9.79 -0.57
C GLY A 59 -15.85 -9.80 -0.49
N GLU A 60 -15.16 -10.24 -1.54
CA GLU A 60 -13.69 -10.19 -1.62
C GLU A 60 -13.17 -8.74 -1.58
N THR A 61 -13.87 -7.82 -2.24
CA THR A 61 -13.49 -6.40 -2.24
C THR A 61 -13.67 -5.78 -0.85
N GLU A 62 -14.79 -6.07 -0.18
CA GLU A 62 -15.05 -5.61 1.19
C GLU A 62 -14.07 -6.21 2.20
N LEU A 63 -13.71 -7.49 2.03
CA LEU A 63 -12.73 -8.16 2.88
C LEU A 63 -11.36 -7.48 2.77
N ASN A 64 -10.86 -7.28 1.55
CA ASN A 64 -9.57 -6.61 1.33
C ASN A 64 -9.55 -5.19 1.92
N ALA A 65 -10.65 -4.44 1.79
CA ALA A 65 -10.76 -3.11 2.38
C ALA A 65 -10.74 -3.15 3.92
N THR A 66 -11.38 -4.18 4.50
CA THR A 66 -11.40 -4.39 5.96
C THR A 66 -10.03 -4.81 6.48
N GLU A 67 -9.32 -5.69 5.78
CA GLU A 67 -7.96 -6.11 6.12
C GLU A 67 -7.01 -4.91 6.15
N GLY A 68 -7.05 -4.04 5.13
CA GLY A 68 -6.25 -2.82 5.12
C GLY A 68 -6.58 -1.85 6.27
N LEU A 69 -7.86 -1.77 6.67
CA LEU A 69 -8.26 -0.97 7.83
C LEU A 69 -7.73 -1.56 9.14
N VAL A 70 -7.73 -2.89 9.28
CA VAL A 70 -7.19 -3.58 10.46
C VAL A 70 -5.69 -3.30 10.58
N GLU A 71 -4.92 -3.46 9.50
CA GLU A 71 -3.48 -3.16 9.50
C GLU A 71 -3.20 -1.71 9.92
N TYR A 72 -3.97 -0.75 9.39
CA TYR A 72 -3.86 0.66 9.75
C TYR A 72 -4.17 0.93 11.25
N LEU A 73 -5.22 0.31 11.77
CA LEU A 73 -5.62 0.46 13.18
C LEU A 73 -4.60 -0.20 14.12
N GLU A 74 -4.04 -1.34 13.75
CA GLU A 74 -2.99 -2.01 14.52
C GLU A 74 -1.73 -1.14 14.62
N ALA A 75 -1.30 -0.55 13.51
CA ALA A 75 -0.17 0.39 13.50
C ALA A 75 -0.45 1.63 14.38
N THR A 76 -1.65 2.20 14.26
CA THR A 76 -2.08 3.34 15.08
C THR A 76 -2.10 3.01 16.57
N LEU A 77 -2.63 1.84 16.93
CA LEU A 77 -2.73 1.37 18.30
C LEU A 77 -1.35 1.11 18.91
N SER A 78 -0.43 0.54 18.14
CA SER A 78 0.96 0.34 18.55
C SER A 78 1.65 1.67 18.87
N ASN A 79 1.52 2.66 17.98
CA ASN A 79 2.04 4.01 18.22
C ASN A 79 1.44 4.67 19.46
N LEU A 80 0.12 4.54 19.64
CA LEU A 80 -0.56 5.09 20.81
C LEU A 80 -0.10 4.44 22.12
N GLN A 81 0.14 3.13 22.11
CA GLN A 81 0.67 2.41 23.28
C GLN A 81 2.07 2.86 23.65
N VAL A 82 2.96 3.03 22.67
CA VAL A 82 4.31 3.56 22.89
C VAL A 82 4.24 4.97 23.48
N ASN A 83 3.37 5.82 22.94
CA ASN A 83 3.18 7.19 23.42
C ASN A 83 2.62 7.23 24.84
N TYR A 84 1.65 6.37 25.16
CA TYR A 84 1.09 6.25 26.50
C TYR A 84 2.14 5.77 27.52
N ALA A 85 2.97 4.79 27.15
CA ALA A 85 4.07 4.32 27.99
C ALA A 85 5.10 5.42 28.27
N ARG A 86 5.45 6.22 27.25
CA ARG A 86 6.37 7.36 27.41
C ARG A 86 5.80 8.45 28.32
N LEU A 87 4.53 8.80 28.13
CA LEU A 87 3.83 9.78 28.96
C LEU A 87 3.77 9.35 30.44
N THR A 88 3.38 8.10 30.67
CA THR A 88 3.25 7.54 32.04
C THR A 88 4.60 7.33 32.73
N ALA A 89 5.68 7.13 31.97
CA ALA A 89 7.05 7.07 32.48
C ALA A 89 7.63 8.46 32.85
N GLY A 90 6.88 9.54 32.67
CA GLY A 90 7.30 10.89 33.07
C GLY A 90 8.15 11.64 32.05
N TYR A 91 8.23 11.16 30.81
CA TYR A 91 8.76 11.98 29.70
C TYR A 91 7.70 13.03 29.37
N GLY A 92 7.91 14.27 29.85
CA GLY A 92 6.93 15.38 29.79
C GLY A 92 6.54 15.87 28.39
N TYR A 93 7.06 15.26 27.32
CA TYR A 93 6.66 15.53 25.93
C TYR A 93 6.47 14.19 25.20
N VAL A 94 5.25 13.96 24.71
CA VAL A 94 5.00 12.89 23.73
C VAL A 94 5.36 13.47 22.36
N LEU A 95 6.62 13.35 21.97
CA LEU A 95 7.03 13.64 20.61
C LEU A 95 6.56 12.50 19.71
N ARG A 96 5.79 12.82 18.67
CA ARG A 96 5.29 11.85 17.70
C ARG A 96 6.14 11.86 16.44
N ASP A 97 6.18 10.72 15.78
CA ASP A 97 6.75 10.60 14.44
C ASP A 97 5.86 11.36 13.43
N PRO A 98 6.41 12.19 12.53
CA PRO A 98 5.64 12.96 11.55
C PRO A 98 5.35 12.15 10.28
N THR A 99 4.40 12.58 9.46
CA THR A 99 4.40 12.19 8.03
C THR A 99 5.51 12.91 7.28
N TYR A 100 5.91 12.41 6.11
CA TYR A 100 6.86 13.08 5.23
C TYR A 100 6.43 14.52 4.89
N ARG A 101 5.13 14.71 4.66
CA ARG A 101 4.55 16.03 4.40
C ARG A 101 4.69 16.97 5.60
N GLU A 102 4.37 16.50 6.81
CA GLU A 102 4.51 17.32 8.02
C GLU A 102 5.97 17.68 8.31
N MET A 103 6.91 16.76 8.08
CA MET A 103 8.35 17.05 8.13
C MET A 103 8.72 18.15 7.12
N SER A 104 8.28 18.02 5.87
CA SER A 104 8.56 19.02 4.83
C SER A 104 7.96 20.39 5.16
N ASP A 105 6.73 20.42 5.68
CA ASP A 105 6.04 21.64 6.11
C ASP A 105 6.71 22.29 7.34
N LEU A 106 7.36 21.50 8.20
CA LEU A 106 8.19 22.00 9.30
C LEU A 106 9.46 22.65 8.75
N LEU A 107 10.23 21.94 7.92
CA LEU A 107 11.49 22.45 7.37
C LEU A 107 11.27 23.73 6.56
N ALA A 108 10.18 23.81 5.80
CA ALA A 108 9.84 25.01 5.02
C ALA A 108 9.51 26.27 5.86
N ARG A 109 9.16 26.10 7.15
CA ARG A 109 8.87 27.21 8.07
C ARG A 109 10.00 27.48 9.06
N ASP A 110 10.95 26.55 9.15
CA ASP A 110 12.09 26.63 10.03
C ASP A 110 13.16 27.52 9.38
N GLU A 111 13.56 28.60 10.07
CA GLU A 111 14.53 29.56 9.54
C GLU A 111 16.00 29.16 9.86
N THR A 112 16.25 27.95 10.36
CA THR A 112 17.60 27.54 10.77
C THR A 112 18.56 27.48 9.58
N SER A 113 18.09 27.05 8.41
CA SER A 113 18.88 27.02 7.17
C SER A 113 19.20 28.42 6.60
N GLU A 114 18.59 29.48 7.13
CA GLU A 114 18.91 30.88 6.77
C GLU A 114 20.06 31.45 7.61
N ARG A 115 20.52 30.74 8.65
CA ARG A 115 21.61 31.19 9.50
C ARG A 115 22.97 31.01 8.83
N GLU A 116 23.90 31.89 9.18
CA GLU A 116 25.28 31.81 8.71
C GLU A 116 26.06 30.76 9.50
N TYR A 117 26.81 29.92 8.79
CA TYR A 117 27.79 29.04 9.40
C TYR A 117 28.96 29.88 9.91
N ILE A 118 29.25 29.79 11.20
CA ILE A 118 30.37 30.49 11.83
C ILE A 118 31.24 29.43 12.49
N GLU A 119 32.45 29.25 11.96
CA GLU A 119 33.41 28.29 12.50
C GLU A 119 33.64 28.54 14.00
N GLU A 120 33.63 27.48 14.80
CA GLU A 120 33.74 27.49 16.27
C GLU A 120 32.59 28.16 17.06
N GLU A 121 31.66 28.89 16.43
CA GLU A 121 30.54 29.56 17.13
C GLU A 121 29.15 29.00 16.79
N TYR A 122 28.89 28.70 15.52
CA TYR A 122 27.62 28.17 15.03
C TYR A 122 27.89 27.21 13.87
N ALA A 123 28.10 25.94 14.21
CA ALA A 123 28.51 24.90 13.27
C ALA A 123 27.39 23.87 13.07
N CYS A 124 27.67 22.81 12.32
CA CYS A 124 26.69 21.77 11.99
C CYS A 124 25.95 21.19 13.21
N ILE A 125 26.63 21.13 14.35
CA ILE A 125 26.04 20.68 15.62
C ILE A 125 24.90 21.59 16.10
N ASP A 126 25.02 22.90 15.87
CA ASP A 126 24.06 23.91 16.30
C ASP A 126 22.85 23.94 15.36
N PHE A 127 23.07 23.86 14.04
CA PHE A 127 21.98 23.71 13.07
C PHE A 127 21.14 22.46 13.37
N ALA A 128 21.78 21.31 13.60
CA ALA A 128 21.08 20.07 13.91
C ALA A 128 20.33 20.13 15.26
N ALA A 129 20.92 20.78 16.27
CA ALA A 129 20.29 20.98 17.57
C ALA A 129 19.07 21.90 17.48
N ASP A 130 19.15 22.99 16.72
CA ASP A 130 18.08 23.98 16.58
C ASP A 130 16.87 23.41 15.83
N VAL A 131 17.06 22.73 14.71
CA VAL A 131 15.94 22.09 13.99
C VAL A 131 15.28 21.02 14.89
N LYS A 132 16.07 20.21 15.60
CA LYS A 132 15.53 19.23 16.55
C LYS A 132 14.73 19.89 17.68
N ALA A 133 15.21 21.02 18.21
CA ALA A 133 14.50 21.77 19.23
C ALA A 133 13.20 22.40 18.69
N ASN A 134 13.20 22.89 17.46
CA ASN A 134 12.01 23.45 16.81
C ASN A 134 10.97 22.37 16.52
N ALA A 135 11.39 21.19 16.06
CA ALA A 135 10.52 20.02 15.94
C ALA A 135 9.89 19.63 17.29
N ALA A 136 10.67 19.63 18.37
CA ALA A 136 10.15 19.33 19.70
C ALA A 136 9.09 20.34 20.16
N LYS A 137 9.23 21.63 19.84
CA LYS A 137 8.21 22.67 20.13
C LYS A 137 6.88 22.41 19.40
N GLU A 138 6.94 21.76 18.24
CA GLU A 138 5.76 21.33 17.47
C GLU A 138 5.26 19.92 17.85
N GLY A 139 5.87 19.29 18.87
CA GLY A 139 5.53 17.92 19.27
C GLY A 139 5.99 16.86 18.27
N ILE A 140 6.91 17.19 17.36
CA ILE A 140 7.46 16.29 16.35
C ILE A 140 8.77 15.69 16.86
N ARG A 141 8.89 14.38 16.68
CA ARG A 141 10.07 13.60 17.03
C ARG A 141 11.11 13.74 15.91
N CYS A 142 12.28 14.25 16.28
CA CYS A 142 13.42 14.45 15.40
C CYS A 142 14.66 13.85 16.07
N ALA A 143 15.39 13.01 15.35
CA ALA A 143 16.67 12.49 15.80
C ALA A 143 17.80 13.47 15.49
N TYR A 144 18.83 13.42 16.32
CA TYR A 144 20.14 14.01 16.05
C TYR A 144 21.05 12.90 15.52
N VAL A 145 21.79 13.15 14.45
CA VAL A 145 22.62 12.14 13.79
C VAL A 145 24.06 12.59 13.78
N ILE A 146 24.95 11.77 14.32
CA ILE A 146 26.40 11.99 14.28
C ILE A 146 26.98 11.09 13.20
N ILE A 147 27.80 11.66 12.32
CA ILE A 147 28.50 10.97 11.25
C ILE A 147 30.01 11.03 11.52
N GLU A 148 30.69 9.90 11.40
CA GLU A 148 32.14 9.79 11.54
C GLU A 148 32.79 9.59 10.16
N TYR A 149 33.78 10.42 9.83
CA TYR A 149 34.48 10.39 8.55
C TYR A 149 35.83 9.67 8.63
N ARG A 150 36.26 9.08 7.51
CA ARG A 150 37.55 8.37 7.42
C ARG A 150 38.73 9.32 7.59
N GLY A 151 38.67 10.52 7.02
CA GLY A 151 39.73 11.53 7.11
C GLY A 151 39.93 12.11 8.52
N GLY A 152 39.10 11.73 9.49
CA GLY A 152 39.00 12.38 10.79
C GLY A 152 37.87 13.41 10.81
N GLY A 153 37.56 13.91 12.02
CA GLY A 153 36.41 14.80 12.22
C GLY A 153 35.07 14.06 12.17
N GLY A 154 34.02 14.80 11.85
CA GLY A 154 32.67 14.27 11.75
C GLY A 154 31.67 15.35 11.37
N HIS A 155 30.41 14.98 11.27
CA HIS A 155 29.33 15.89 10.90
C HIS A 155 28.06 15.59 11.69
N ALA A 156 27.20 16.60 11.81
CA ALA A 156 25.94 16.49 12.51
C ALA A 156 24.80 16.87 11.58
N ILE A 157 23.81 16.00 11.51
CA ILE A 157 22.58 16.21 10.74
C ILE A 157 21.37 15.76 11.58
N ILE A 158 20.18 15.78 11.00
CA ILE A 158 18.95 15.31 11.65
C ILE A 158 18.32 14.15 10.88
N ALA A 159 17.40 13.45 11.53
CA ALA A 159 16.55 12.47 10.86
C ALA A 159 15.14 12.43 11.44
N PHE A 160 14.19 12.07 10.60
CA PHE A 160 12.78 11.85 10.96
C PHE A 160 12.40 10.42 10.58
N ASP A 161 11.82 9.69 11.52
CA ASP A 161 11.21 8.38 11.24
C ASP A 161 9.79 8.67 10.79
N THR A 162 9.59 8.83 9.47
CA THR A 162 8.30 9.26 8.95
C THR A 162 7.32 8.09 8.89
N THR A 163 6.05 8.34 9.22
CA THR A 163 5.04 7.27 9.31
C THR A 163 4.67 6.66 7.96
N ASP A 164 4.99 7.33 6.86
CA ASP A 164 4.57 6.99 5.49
C ASP A 164 5.73 6.84 4.48
N ALA A 165 6.94 7.31 4.80
CA ALA A 165 8.13 7.16 3.94
C ALA A 165 9.35 6.53 4.64
N GLY A 166 9.21 6.13 5.91
CA GLY A 166 10.30 5.58 6.73
C GLY A 166 11.32 6.64 7.15
N MET A 167 12.54 6.22 7.44
CA MET A 167 13.60 7.11 7.92
C MET A 167 14.10 8.05 6.81
N VAL A 168 14.03 9.36 7.06
CA VAL A 168 14.55 10.41 6.17
C VAL A 168 15.62 11.21 6.90
N PHE A 169 16.80 11.34 6.29
CA PHE A 169 17.90 12.16 6.82
C PHE A 169 17.92 13.50 6.10
N ILE A 170 18.19 14.58 6.86
CA ILE A 170 18.15 15.95 6.35
C ILE A 170 19.42 16.67 6.79
N GLU A 171 20.08 17.35 5.84
CA GLU A 171 21.14 18.32 6.07
C GLU A 171 20.51 19.65 6.55
N PRO A 172 20.59 19.98 7.85
CA PRO A 172 19.85 21.12 8.41
C PRO A 172 20.40 22.48 7.98
N GLN A 173 21.61 22.55 7.42
CA GLN A 173 22.14 23.81 6.89
C GLN A 173 21.45 24.23 5.58
N PHE A 174 20.83 23.29 4.86
CA PHE A 174 20.26 23.56 3.53
C PHE A 174 18.85 22.99 3.31
N ASP A 175 18.31 22.26 4.28
CA ASP A 175 17.06 21.48 4.19
C ASP A 175 17.06 20.45 3.05
N TRP A 176 18.22 19.86 2.77
CA TRP A 176 18.37 18.87 1.71
C TRP A 176 18.34 17.46 2.26
N GLU A 177 17.67 16.56 1.55
CA GLU A 177 17.70 15.15 1.91
C GLU A 177 19.09 14.55 1.74
N VAL A 178 19.38 13.53 2.56
CA VAL A 178 20.63 12.79 2.52
C VAL A 178 20.33 11.29 2.45
N GLU A 179 20.93 10.61 1.48
CA GLU A 179 20.91 9.15 1.39
C GLU A 179 22.21 8.60 1.97
N LEU A 180 22.25 8.47 3.30
CA LEU A 180 23.44 8.02 4.01
C LEU A 180 23.83 6.59 3.62
N GLU A 181 25.09 6.41 3.26
CA GLU A 181 25.66 5.13 2.85
C GLU A 181 27.07 4.98 3.42
N ILE A 182 27.29 3.95 4.25
CA ILE A 182 28.63 3.65 4.79
C ILE A 182 29.56 3.28 3.64
N GLY A 183 30.75 3.88 3.62
CA GLY A 183 31.75 3.68 2.57
C GLY A 183 31.65 4.67 1.43
N ARG A 184 30.63 5.54 1.40
CA ARG A 184 30.46 6.61 0.42
C ARG A 184 30.85 7.98 0.99
N PRO A 185 31.44 8.89 0.19
CA PRO A 185 31.66 10.28 0.55
C PRO A 185 30.35 11.01 0.88
N TYR A 186 30.29 11.73 2.00
CA TYR A 186 29.07 12.41 2.45
C TYR A 186 28.54 13.41 1.42
N TYR A 187 29.39 14.23 0.78
CA TYR A 187 28.95 15.19 -0.23
C TYR A 187 28.22 14.54 -1.42
N GLN A 188 28.44 13.25 -1.68
CA GLN A 188 27.75 12.48 -2.73
C GLN A 188 26.42 11.86 -2.25
N CYS A 189 26.20 11.79 -0.94
CA CYS A 189 24.96 11.30 -0.33
C CYS A 189 23.88 12.39 -0.27
N VAL A 190 24.27 13.66 -0.28
CA VAL A 190 23.36 14.81 -0.23
C VAL A 190 22.60 14.97 -1.56
N LYS A 191 21.29 15.21 -1.48
CA LYS A 191 20.36 15.38 -2.61
C LYS A 191 19.92 16.84 -2.74
N PRO A 192 20.73 17.71 -3.37
CA PRO A 192 20.37 19.10 -3.60
C PRO A 192 19.22 19.23 -4.61
N PRO A 193 18.43 20.32 -4.54
CA PRO A 193 17.43 20.62 -5.55
C PRO A 193 18.08 20.93 -6.91
N PRO A 194 17.31 20.83 -8.02
CA PRO A 194 17.83 21.09 -9.36
C PRO A 194 18.57 22.42 -9.48
N GLY A 195 19.80 22.38 -10.02
CA GLY A 195 20.65 23.54 -10.19
C GLY A 195 21.54 23.90 -9.00
N ARG A 196 21.48 23.13 -7.90
CA ARG A 196 22.42 23.23 -6.78
C ARG A 196 23.28 21.98 -6.68
N TYR A 197 24.44 22.10 -6.05
CA TYR A 197 25.36 21.00 -5.79
C TYR A 197 26.11 21.24 -4.48
N MET A 198 26.52 20.16 -3.83
CA MET A 198 27.49 20.23 -2.75
C MET A 198 28.90 20.20 -3.33
N ALA A 199 29.76 21.12 -2.90
CA ALA A 199 31.15 21.12 -3.33
C ALA A 199 31.87 19.87 -2.79
N THR A 200 32.80 19.34 -3.57
CA THR A 200 33.69 18.28 -3.09
C THR A 200 34.59 18.87 -2.00
N PRO A 201 34.62 18.28 -0.80
CA PRO A 201 35.49 18.75 0.27
C PRO A 201 36.96 18.42 -0.01
N ASP A 202 37.87 19.16 0.62
CA ASP A 202 39.31 18.90 0.53
C ASP A 202 39.73 17.66 1.34
N ASP A 203 38.99 17.34 2.41
CA ASP A 203 39.21 16.19 3.29
C ASP A 203 38.41 14.95 2.85
N ASP A 204 38.86 13.75 3.27
CA ASP A 204 38.15 12.49 3.03
C ASP A 204 36.93 12.35 3.94
N ASP A 205 35.79 12.83 3.46
CA ASP A 205 34.47 12.73 4.09
C ASP A 205 33.76 11.38 3.86
N THR A 206 34.51 10.31 3.54
CA THR A 206 33.93 8.97 3.43
C THR A 206 33.32 8.56 4.77
N ILE A 207 32.02 8.28 4.76
CA ILE A 207 31.26 7.86 5.94
C ILE A 207 31.77 6.49 6.39
N THR A 208 32.27 6.42 7.62
CA THR A 208 32.68 5.14 8.24
C THR A 208 31.62 4.58 9.18
N ARG A 209 30.85 5.49 9.79
CA ARG A 209 29.79 5.18 10.75
C ARG A 209 28.85 6.37 10.87
N PHE A 210 27.60 6.10 11.24
CA PHE A 210 26.72 7.12 11.79
C PHE A 210 25.91 6.56 12.97
N ILE A 211 25.45 7.44 13.86
CA ILE A 211 24.69 7.12 15.06
C ILE A 211 23.45 8.01 15.09
N VAL A 212 22.28 7.39 15.24
CA VAL A 212 20.99 8.09 15.34
C VAL A 212 20.59 8.20 16.82
N ILE A 213 20.33 9.41 17.29
CA ILE A 213 20.06 9.74 18.70
C ILE A 213 18.69 10.44 18.82
N TRP A 214 17.72 9.72 19.39
CA TRP A 214 16.35 10.20 19.61
C TRP A 214 16.25 11.11 20.83
#